data_AF-A0A1A8XDA9-F1
#
_entry.id   AF-A0A1A8XDA9-F1
#
_cell.length_a   1.000
_cell.length_b   1.000
_cell.length_c   1.000
_cell.angle_alpha   90.00
_cell.angle_beta   90.00
_cell.angle_gamma   90.00
#
_symmetry.space_group_name_H-M   'P 1'
#
loop_
_entity.id
_entity.type
_entity.pdbx_description
1 polymer ?
#
loop_
_entity_poly.entity_id
_entity_poly.type
_entity_poly.pdbx_seq_one_letter_code
_entity_poly.pdbx_strand_id
1 'polypeptide(L)'
;MTEKGVLPNRHLSFPRLIACLLGGYTSKVQSERDAFFANLANRADLAREVSAQAFAKARKQVSAAAFSLLNDHFLTLVDAQFGFPLWHGLRVVAGDATDLHLTLFGKTRDGKRSVRHKVEAKGFALYLPGIEMTLAAKLYSP
;
A
#
# COMPACT_ATOMS: atom_id res chain seq x y z
N MET A 1 -21.49 -40.25 -3.74
CA MET A 1 -20.62 -39.70 -4.79
C MET A 1 -20.39 -38.24 -4.48
N THR A 2 -19.12 -37.88 -4.27
CA THR A 2 -18.64 -36.65 -3.67
C THR A 2 -18.33 -35.66 -4.79
N GLU A 3 -19.19 -34.67 -5.03
CA GLU A 3 -18.79 -33.52 -5.84
C GLU A 3 -17.96 -32.57 -4.98
N LYS A 4 -16.65 -32.83 -4.95
CA LYS A 4 -15.66 -31.81 -4.59
C LYS A 4 -15.70 -30.76 -5.70
N GLY A 5 -16.51 -29.72 -5.50
CA GLY A 5 -16.44 -28.50 -6.29
C GLY A 5 -15.04 -27.89 -6.18
N VAL A 6 -14.25 -28.06 -7.23
CA VAL A 6 -12.94 -27.45 -7.39
C VAL A 6 -13.14 -25.94 -7.50
N LEU A 7 -12.78 -25.19 -6.46
CA LEU A 7 -12.80 -23.72 -6.48
C LEU A 7 -11.59 -23.22 -7.29
N PRO A 8 -11.77 -22.29 -8.24
CA PRO A 8 -10.71 -21.87 -9.15
C PRO A 8 -9.63 -21.07 -8.40
N ASN A 9 -8.39 -21.54 -8.54
CA ASN A 9 -7.10 -20.87 -8.35
C ASN A 9 -7.10 -19.57 -7.48
N ARG A 10 -7.09 -19.73 -6.15
CA ARG A 10 -7.04 -18.61 -5.17
C ARG A 10 -5.60 -18.13 -4.90
N HIS A 11 -4.85 -17.73 -5.94
CA HIS A 11 -3.50 -17.21 -5.74
C HIS A 11 -3.49 -15.67 -5.82
N LEU A 12 -3.09 -15.01 -4.73
CA LEU A 12 -2.87 -13.57 -4.72
C LEU A 12 -1.57 -13.27 -5.47
N SER A 13 -1.69 -12.90 -6.75
CA SER A 13 -0.55 -12.50 -7.58
C SER A 13 0.11 -11.21 -7.04
N PHE A 14 1.39 -11.02 -7.31
CA PHE A 14 2.12 -9.80 -6.95
C PHE A 14 1.44 -8.49 -7.43
N PRO A 15 0.98 -8.36 -8.69
CA PRO A 15 0.30 -7.13 -9.13
C PRO A 15 -0.97 -6.81 -8.33
N ARG A 16 -1.79 -7.83 -8.05
CA ARG A 16 -2.99 -7.68 -7.20
C ARG A 16 -2.64 -7.27 -5.77
N LEU A 17 -1.58 -7.84 -5.20
CA LEU A 17 -1.09 -7.46 -3.87
C LEU A 17 -0.62 -6.00 -3.84
N ILE A 18 0.16 -5.57 -4.84
CA ILE A 18 0.64 -4.19 -4.94
C ILE A 18 -0.53 -3.21 -5.14
N ALA A 19 -1.46 -3.50 -6.04
CA ALA A 19 -2.65 -2.68 -6.26
C ALA A 19 -3.50 -2.53 -4.98
N CYS A 20 -3.69 -3.62 -4.22
CA CYS A 20 -4.31 -3.58 -2.89
C CYS A 20 -3.54 -2.67 -1.91
N LEU A 21 -2.21 -2.70 -1.91
CA LEU A 21 -1.39 -1.92 -0.98
C LEU A 21 -1.36 -0.42 -1.33
N LEU A 22 -1.44 -0.08 -2.62
CA LEU A 22 -1.52 1.30 -3.10
C LEU A 22 -2.90 1.92 -2.93
N GLY A 23 -3.97 1.10 -2.89
CA GLY A 23 -5.36 1.56 -2.85
C GLY A 23 -5.83 2.24 -1.56
N GLY A 24 -4.95 2.48 -0.57
CA GLY A 24 -5.27 3.30 0.60
C GLY A 24 -6.46 2.79 1.42
N TYR A 25 -6.25 1.77 2.24
CA TYR A 25 -7.28 1.23 3.13
C TYR A 25 -7.62 2.23 4.27
N THR A 26 -8.86 2.74 4.29
CA THR A 26 -9.35 3.77 5.24
C THR A 26 -10.34 3.21 6.28
N SER A 27 -10.71 1.94 6.18
CA SER A 27 -11.72 1.30 7.01
C SER A 27 -11.30 -0.12 7.42
N LYS A 28 -12.26 -1.01 7.72
CA LYS A 28 -11.95 -2.37 8.18
C LYS A 28 -11.28 -3.14 7.04
N VAL A 29 -10.03 -3.56 7.27
CA VAL A 29 -9.16 -4.24 6.28
C VAL A 29 -9.84 -5.40 5.51
N GLN A 30 -10.81 -6.11 6.11
CA GLN A 30 -11.51 -7.18 5.40
C GLN A 30 -12.61 -6.65 4.46
N SER A 31 -13.42 -5.67 4.87
CA SER A 31 -14.48 -5.13 4.02
C SER A 31 -13.90 -4.41 2.80
N GLU A 32 -12.78 -3.70 2.96
CA GLU A 32 -12.13 -3.02 1.84
C GLU A 32 -11.46 -3.98 0.87
N ARG A 33 -10.93 -5.09 1.39
CA ARG A 33 -10.39 -6.14 0.53
C ARG A 33 -11.50 -6.83 -0.26
N ASP A 34 -12.62 -7.14 0.38
CA ASP A 34 -13.75 -7.77 -0.30
C ASP A 34 -14.36 -6.84 -1.36
N ALA A 35 -14.41 -5.53 -1.08
CA ALA A 35 -14.83 -4.51 -2.05
C ALA A 35 -13.81 -4.33 -3.20
N PHE A 36 -12.52 -4.33 -2.90
CA PHE A 36 -11.46 -4.24 -3.91
C PHE A 36 -11.52 -5.41 -4.90
N PHE A 37 -11.62 -6.64 -4.39
CA PHE A 37 -11.70 -7.83 -5.26
C PHE A 37 -13.03 -7.92 -6.01
N ALA A 38 -14.14 -7.48 -5.41
CA ALA A 38 -15.41 -7.34 -6.11
C ALA A 38 -15.30 -6.37 -7.30
N ASN A 39 -14.73 -5.19 -7.07
CA ASN A 39 -14.50 -4.19 -8.13
C ASN A 39 -13.54 -4.71 -9.21
N LEU A 40 -12.45 -5.39 -8.83
CA LEU A 40 -11.50 -5.97 -9.80
C LEU A 40 -12.17 -7.06 -10.67
N ALA A 41 -13.13 -7.81 -10.12
CA ALA A 41 -13.90 -8.80 -10.83
C ALA A 41 -15.11 -8.22 -11.59
N ASN A 42 -15.29 -6.89 -11.56
CA ASN A 42 -16.47 -6.19 -12.06
C ASN A 42 -17.80 -6.77 -11.52
N ARG A 43 -17.82 -7.04 -10.21
CA ARG A 43 -18.98 -7.56 -9.49
C ARG A 43 -19.49 -6.54 -8.49
N ALA A 44 -20.81 -6.41 -8.40
CA ALA A 44 -21.47 -5.58 -7.39
C ALA A 44 -21.43 -6.21 -5.99
N ASP A 45 -21.30 -7.54 -5.91
CA ASP A 45 -21.27 -8.28 -4.65
C ASP A 45 -19.84 -8.40 -4.09
N LEU A 46 -19.72 -8.24 -2.76
CA LEU A 46 -18.47 -8.45 -2.04
C LEU A 46 -17.89 -9.86 -2.31
N ALA A 47 -16.67 -9.91 -2.85
CA ALA A 47 -16.02 -11.15 -3.21
C ALA A 47 -14.91 -11.48 -2.19
N ARG A 48 -15.14 -12.49 -1.35
CA ARG A 48 -14.13 -12.96 -0.38
C ARG A 48 -13.11 -13.87 -1.04
N GLU A 49 -12.23 -13.29 -1.85
CA GLU A 49 -11.20 -14.04 -2.60
C GLU A 49 -10.00 -14.39 -1.72
N VAL A 50 -9.62 -13.50 -0.79
CA VAL A 50 -8.44 -13.64 0.06
C VAL A 50 -8.86 -13.55 1.53
N SER A 51 -8.19 -14.27 2.43
CA SER A 51 -8.37 -14.09 3.88
C SER A 51 -7.40 -13.06 4.46
N ALA A 52 -7.76 -12.39 5.57
CA ALA A 52 -6.85 -11.45 6.23
C ALA A 52 -5.49 -12.06 6.59
N GLN A 53 -5.48 -13.34 6.97
CA GLN A 53 -4.24 -14.06 7.26
C GLN A 53 -3.39 -14.29 6.01
N ALA A 54 -4.00 -14.70 4.89
CA ALA A 54 -3.31 -14.91 3.63
C ALA A 54 -2.72 -13.59 3.09
N PHE A 55 -3.50 -12.51 3.14
CA PHE A 55 -3.03 -11.17 2.77
C PHE A 55 -1.88 -10.70 3.66
N ALA A 56 -2.01 -10.84 4.98
CA ALA A 56 -0.95 -10.46 5.92
C ALA A 56 0.34 -11.27 5.68
N LYS A 57 0.23 -12.56 5.36
CA LYS A 57 1.37 -13.42 5.01
C LYS A 57 2.03 -12.95 3.71
N ALA A 58 1.25 -12.66 2.67
CA ALA A 58 1.77 -12.18 1.39
C ALA A 58 2.41 -10.79 1.51
N ARG A 59 1.77 -9.85 2.20
CA ARG A 59 2.32 -8.51 2.48
C ARG A 59 3.69 -8.57 3.16
N LYS A 60 3.88 -9.49 4.11
CA LYS A 60 5.18 -9.66 4.81
C LYS A 60 6.33 -10.10 3.89
N GLN A 61 6.02 -10.66 2.72
CA GLN A 61 7.03 -11.06 1.73
C GLN A 61 7.41 -9.92 0.79
N VAL A 62 6.69 -8.80 0.82
CA VAL A 62 7.00 -7.62 -0.01
C VAL A 62 8.01 -6.75 0.73
N SER A 63 9.18 -6.55 0.12
CA SER A 63 10.17 -5.61 0.61
C SER A 63 9.64 -4.18 0.52
N ALA A 64 9.94 -3.35 1.53
CA ALA A 64 9.63 -1.92 1.48
C ALA A 64 10.30 -1.22 0.27
N ALA A 65 11.48 -1.70 -0.14
CA ALA A 65 12.19 -1.19 -1.31
C ALA A 65 11.41 -1.38 -2.63
N ALA A 66 10.47 -2.34 -2.69
CA ALA A 66 9.65 -2.54 -3.88
C ALA A 66 8.81 -1.30 -4.20
N PHE A 67 8.35 -0.55 -3.18
CA PHE A 67 7.56 0.67 -3.40
C PHE A 67 8.41 1.79 -4.00
N SER A 68 9.64 1.99 -3.52
CA SER A 68 10.56 2.96 -4.11
C SER A 68 10.87 2.62 -5.56
N LEU A 69 11.20 1.35 -5.85
CA LEU A 69 11.51 0.90 -7.21
C LEU A 69 10.31 1.06 -8.17
N LEU A 70 9.10 0.72 -7.71
CA LEU A 70 7.89 0.90 -8.50
C LEU A 70 7.59 2.37 -8.78
N ASN A 71 7.81 3.23 -7.79
CA ASN A 71 7.64 4.67 -7.94
C ASN A 71 8.67 5.26 -8.92
N ASP A 72 9.95 4.89 -8.80
CA ASP A 72 11.00 5.35 -9.73
C ASP A 72 10.70 4.92 -11.17
N HIS A 73 10.23 3.68 -11.35
CA HIS A 73 9.81 3.17 -12.65
C HIS A 73 8.60 3.94 -13.19
N PHE A 74 7.60 4.22 -12.35
CA PHE A 74 6.44 5.02 -12.71
C PHE A 74 6.84 6.44 -13.14
N LEU A 75 7.70 7.11 -12.37
CA LEU A 75 8.19 8.45 -12.71
C LEU A 75 8.98 8.45 -14.04
N THR A 76 9.76 7.42 -14.31
CA THR A 76 10.48 7.27 -15.58
C THR A 76 9.51 7.17 -16.76
N LEU A 77 8.42 6.41 -16.61
CA LEU A 77 7.39 6.28 -17.64
C LEU A 77 6.65 7.60 -17.86
N VAL A 78 6.31 8.32 -16.78
CA VAL A 78 5.64 9.61 -16.87
C VAL A 78 6.53 10.64 -17.57
N ASP A 79 7.81 10.72 -17.21
CA ASP A 79 8.75 11.66 -17.84
C ASP A 79 8.89 11.38 -19.34
N ALA A 80 8.99 10.09 -19.72
CA ALA A 80 9.12 9.69 -21.11
C ALA A 80 7.86 9.97 -21.95
N GLN A 81 6.67 9.86 -21.36
CA GLN A 81 5.40 9.99 -22.09
C GLN A 81 4.82 11.41 -22.07
N PHE A 82 4.96 12.10 -20.95
CA PHE A 82 4.29 13.39 -20.69
C PHE A 82 5.28 14.50 -20.32
N GLY A 83 6.45 14.13 -19.81
CA GLY A 83 7.40 15.07 -19.19
C GLY A 83 6.87 15.66 -17.88
N PHE A 84 7.72 16.45 -17.21
CA PHE A 84 7.32 17.21 -16.04
C PHE A 84 7.28 18.72 -16.34
N PRO A 85 6.24 19.44 -15.88
CA PRO A 85 6.17 20.88 -16.08
C PRO A 85 7.32 21.59 -15.36
N LEU A 86 7.94 22.54 -16.05
CA LEU A 86 8.99 23.40 -15.52
C LEU A 86 8.48 24.84 -15.36
N TRP A 87 8.98 25.53 -14.35
CA TRP A 87 8.76 26.96 -14.13
C TRP A 87 10.10 27.69 -14.21
N HIS A 88 10.27 28.55 -15.22
CA HIS A 88 11.54 29.20 -15.55
C HIS A 88 12.73 28.22 -15.66
N GLY A 89 12.52 27.05 -16.26
CA GLY A 89 13.55 26.01 -16.38
C GLY A 89 13.81 25.20 -15.11
N LEU A 90 13.10 25.49 -14.01
CA LEU A 90 13.21 24.78 -12.75
C LEU A 90 12.05 23.79 -12.59
N ARG A 91 12.32 22.65 -11.94
CA ARG A 91 11.28 21.69 -11.59
C ARG A 91 10.44 22.21 -10.43
N VAL A 92 9.12 22.25 -10.62
CA VAL A 92 8.19 22.58 -9.54
C VAL A 92 7.96 21.34 -8.69
N VAL A 93 8.06 21.50 -7.37
CA VAL A 93 7.77 20.44 -6.38
C VAL A 93 6.95 21.01 -5.23
N ALA A 94 6.04 20.22 -4.70
CA ALA A 94 5.36 20.49 -3.43
C ALA A 94 6.04 19.69 -2.33
N GLY A 95 6.27 20.30 -1.17
CA GLY A 95 6.78 19.61 0.02
C GLY A 95 5.70 19.52 1.08
N ASP A 96 5.54 18.35 1.68
CA ASP A 96 4.66 18.16 2.84
C ASP A 96 5.36 17.32 3.92
N ALA A 97 5.00 17.57 5.18
CA ALA A 97 5.55 16.90 6.34
C ALA A 97 4.42 16.44 7.27
N THR A 98 4.62 15.30 7.93
CA THR A 98 3.66 14.75 8.88
C THR A 98 4.35 14.14 10.08
N ASP A 99 3.82 14.40 11.27
CA ASP A 99 4.21 13.71 12.49
C ASP A 99 3.50 12.36 12.58
N LEU A 100 4.29 11.28 12.61
CA LEU A 100 3.83 9.91 12.67
C LEU A 100 3.98 9.37 14.09
N HIS A 101 2.86 8.97 14.67
CA HIS A 101 2.80 8.25 15.94
C HIS A 101 2.32 6.82 15.69
N LEU A 102 3.26 5.88 15.59
CA LEU A 102 2.97 4.48 15.29
C LEU A 102 2.99 3.64 16.57
N THR A 103 1.84 3.03 16.88
CA THR A 103 1.71 2.11 18.02
C THR A 103 2.00 0.67 17.58
N LEU A 104 3.12 0.11 18.06
CA LEU A 104 3.44 -1.30 17.88
C LEU A 104 2.78 -2.12 19.00
N PHE A 105 1.91 -3.05 18.59
CA PHE A 105 1.26 -3.97 19.51
C PHE A 105 2.09 -5.24 19.69
N GLY A 106 2.34 -5.60 20.94
CA GLY A 106 2.93 -6.88 21.35
C GLY A 106 1.88 -7.81 21.95
N LYS A 107 2.34 -8.99 22.36
CA LYS A 107 1.61 -9.88 23.27
C LYS A 107 2.35 -9.92 24.60
N THR A 108 1.64 -9.85 25.71
CA THR A 108 2.19 -10.17 27.03
C THR A 108 2.46 -11.66 27.15
N ARG A 109 3.16 -12.07 28.21
CA ARG A 109 3.38 -13.49 28.54
C ARG A 109 2.06 -14.28 28.64
N ASP A 110 0.99 -13.61 29.07
CA ASP A 110 -0.37 -14.17 29.20
C ASP A 110 -1.21 -14.07 27.91
N GLY A 111 -0.60 -13.69 26.79
CA GLY A 111 -1.26 -13.61 25.49
C GLY A 111 -2.17 -12.39 25.28
N LYS A 112 -2.29 -11.48 26.25
CA LYS A 112 -3.05 -10.24 26.10
C LYS A 112 -2.33 -9.26 25.17
N ARG A 113 -3.09 -8.53 24.36
CA ARG A 113 -2.55 -7.48 23.49
C ARG A 113 -2.05 -6.33 24.37
N SER A 114 -0.77 -5.98 24.25
CA SER A 114 -0.18 -4.84 24.94
C SER A 114 0.41 -3.85 23.94
N VAL A 115 0.45 -2.58 24.33
CA VAL A 115 1.29 -1.61 23.63
C VAL A 115 2.74 -1.94 23.98
N ARG A 116 3.55 -2.20 22.96
CA ARG A 116 4.95 -2.57 23.13
C ARG A 116 5.86 -1.37 22.99
N HIS A 117 5.62 -0.55 21.97
CA HIS A 117 6.40 0.66 21.66
C HIS A 117 5.52 1.70 20.97
N LYS A 118 5.78 2.98 21.25
CA LYS A 118 5.31 4.11 20.45
C LYS A 118 6.52 4.60 19.64
N VAL A 119 6.45 4.49 18.33
CA VAL A 119 7.45 5.07 17.42
C VAL A 119 6.94 6.45 17.04
N GLU A 120 7.74 7.45 17.34
CA GLU A 120 7.53 8.81 16.86
C GLU A 120 8.52 9.06 15.73
N ALA A 121 8.04 9.60 14.63
CA ALA A 121 8.86 9.89 13.47
C ALA A 121 8.27 11.05 12.68
N LYS A 122 9.11 11.77 11.94
CA LYS A 122 8.66 12.79 10.99
C LYS A 122 8.74 12.22 9.59
N GLY A 123 7.61 12.12 8.91
CA GLY A 123 7.56 11.87 7.47
C GLY A 123 7.72 13.18 6.72
N PHE A 124 8.58 13.22 5.71
CA PHE A 124 8.65 14.33 4.75
C PHE A 124 8.63 13.77 3.34
N ALA A 125 7.85 14.38 2.48
CA ALA A 125 7.75 13.99 1.09
C ALA A 125 7.75 15.19 0.15
N LEU A 126 8.34 14.98 -1.02
CA LEU A 126 8.29 15.88 -2.16
C LEU A 126 7.39 15.27 -3.22
N TYR A 127 6.53 16.08 -3.81
CA TYR A 127 5.55 15.68 -4.81
C TYR A 127 5.72 16.49 -6.10
N LEU A 128 5.52 15.84 -7.24
CA LEU A 128 5.44 16.52 -8.53
C LEU A 128 4.01 16.98 -8.81
N PRO A 129 3.81 18.04 -9.61
CA PRO A 129 2.49 18.50 -10.00
C PRO A 129 1.70 17.41 -10.74
N GLY A 130 0.50 17.08 -10.24
CA GLY A 130 -0.38 16.05 -10.79
C GLY A 130 -0.98 15.16 -9.70
N ILE A 131 -1.73 14.15 -10.12
CA ILE A 131 -2.39 13.18 -9.23
C ILE A 131 -1.31 12.34 -8.52
N GLU A 132 -0.92 12.79 -7.31
CA GLU A 132 -0.16 12.06 -6.28
C GLU A 132 1.18 11.44 -6.69
N MET A 133 1.98 12.13 -7.51
CA MET A 133 3.33 11.68 -7.87
C MET A 133 4.33 12.01 -6.76
N THR A 134 4.82 11.02 -6.03
CA THR A 134 5.84 11.21 -4.99
C THR A 134 7.23 11.21 -5.61
N LEU A 135 7.94 12.34 -5.60
CA LEU A 135 9.33 12.44 -6.07
C LEU A 135 10.31 11.77 -5.09
N ALA A 136 10.11 12.03 -3.81
CA ALA A 136 10.95 11.49 -2.75
C ALA A 136 10.15 11.48 -1.44
N ALA A 137 10.35 10.45 -0.62
CA ALA A 137 9.80 10.39 0.72
C ALA A 137 10.84 9.84 1.68
N LYS A 138 10.93 10.44 2.87
CA LYS A 138 11.87 10.01 3.91
C LYS A 138 11.23 10.09 5.28
N LEU A 139 11.56 9.09 6.10
CA LEU A 139 11.21 9.04 7.50
C LEU A 139 12.42 9.47 8.33
N TYR A 140 12.21 10.41 9.23
CA TYR A 140 13.21 10.88 10.19
C TYR A 140 12.83 10.39 11.57
N SER A 141 13.75 9.70 12.24
CA SER A 141 13.63 9.45 13.67
C SER A 141 14.05 10.71 14.45
N PRO A 142 13.44 11.01 15.60
CA PRO A 142 13.87 12.05 16.52
C PRO A 142 15.34 11.87 16.94
#